data_AF-A0A7U9NHU4-F1
#
_entry.id   AF-A0A7U9NHU4-F1
#
_cell.length_a   1.000
_cell.length_b   1.000
_cell.length_c   1.000
_cell.angle_alpha   90.00
_cell.angle_beta   90.00
_cell.angle_gamma   90.00
#
_symmetry.space_group_name_H-M   'P 1'
#
loop_
_entity.id
_entity.type
_entity.pdbx_description
1 polymer ?
#
loop_
_entity_poly.entity_id
_entity_poly.type
_entity_poly.pdbx_seq_one_letter_code
_entity_poly.pdbx_strand_id
1 'polypeptide(L)'
;MQEFFKDTGIRKKRLLLTAFTITMVLAAACSVPSETSHGGEKKENVSETESGYEPGEHDKPEEGGKADTGDKAEQEESLEGEAVMELCRDIYEEAAEAGTLGSLEVTEAVVNRLGGHGYTAVDWENQINMTNPETVMEFCESVDEERQAEVTLLAIASSGGLTKYQCRTKDGKTTVIREDYQWKNGRCEQAGKIRYAADTWQYTKEGYLLFGGSYDSKEDYVLTLSEGWDGAALRVQPLDETCREYSRSYLLPIGYGQNNLFLTDWSEEEFGALDFYDVFDRLYPIVKGQPVPYKADENLNIGAEYQIPAEEFETVAASYFAIDKEELRERTAYVPEDGTYRYRPRGFYESDYSDIPFPEVTNYTENADGTITLFVNAVYPEEYASCAFSHKTVIRPLSDGGFQYVSNEVLPSGQELDLWWHSERLTEEEWEELYLP
;
A
#
# COMPACT_ATOMS: atom_id res chain seq x y z
N MET A 1 8.88 -24.23 -17.53
CA MET A 1 7.90 -23.11 -17.51
C MET A 1 6.63 -23.41 -18.33
N GLN A 2 6.07 -24.64 -18.28
CA GLN A 2 4.80 -24.96 -18.97
C GLN A 2 3.93 -26.03 -18.27
N GLU A 3 4.31 -26.54 -17.08
CA GLU A 3 3.49 -27.52 -16.35
C GLU A 3 3.20 -27.16 -14.89
N PHE A 4 3.49 -25.93 -14.44
CA PHE A 4 3.32 -25.52 -13.03
C PHE A 4 2.00 -24.81 -12.69
N PHE A 5 1.14 -24.52 -13.67
CA PHE A 5 -0.08 -23.73 -13.45
C PHE A 5 -1.37 -24.54 -13.60
N LYS A 6 -1.61 -25.43 -12.62
CA LYS A 6 -2.92 -26.00 -12.31
C LYS A 6 -3.22 -25.77 -10.83
N ASP A 7 -3.87 -24.67 -10.46
CA ASP A 7 -5.26 -24.68 -9.99
C ASP A 7 -5.75 -23.24 -9.68
N THR A 8 -7.08 -23.05 -9.74
CA THR A 8 -7.90 -21.85 -9.46
C THR A 8 -7.83 -20.65 -10.43
N GLY A 9 -8.99 -20.32 -11.02
CA GLY A 9 -9.14 -19.43 -12.17
C GLY A 9 -9.05 -17.91 -11.92
N ILE A 10 -8.97 -17.47 -10.67
CA ILE A 10 -8.87 -16.04 -10.30
C ILE A 10 -7.40 -15.59 -10.35
N ARG A 11 -6.49 -16.42 -9.81
CA ARG A 11 -5.03 -16.18 -9.80
C ARG A 11 -4.43 -16.02 -11.20
N LYS A 12 -4.97 -16.73 -12.22
CA LYS A 12 -4.45 -16.69 -13.61
C LYS A 12 -4.66 -15.36 -14.33
N LYS A 13 -5.71 -14.61 -14.01
CA LYS A 13 -5.98 -13.33 -14.68
C LYS A 13 -5.07 -12.21 -14.15
N ARG A 14 -4.77 -12.21 -12.85
CA ARG A 14 -3.89 -11.20 -12.21
C ARG A 14 -2.41 -11.44 -12.54
N LEU A 15 -1.92 -12.69 -12.55
CA LEU A 15 -0.50 -13.00 -12.82
C LEU A 15 0.01 -12.55 -14.20
N LEU A 16 -0.86 -12.51 -15.20
CA LEU A 16 -0.52 -12.06 -16.56
C LEU A 16 -0.51 -10.54 -16.71
N LEU A 17 -1.16 -9.81 -15.78
CA LEU A 17 -1.36 -8.36 -15.85
C LEU A 17 -0.12 -7.58 -15.40
N THR A 18 0.52 -8.01 -14.31
CA THR A 18 1.63 -7.26 -13.71
C THR A 18 2.95 -7.39 -14.48
N ALA A 19 3.18 -8.51 -15.15
CA ALA A 19 4.39 -8.71 -15.95
C ALA A 19 4.49 -7.75 -17.16
N PHE A 20 3.36 -7.21 -17.63
CA PHE A 20 3.33 -6.32 -18.80
C PHE A 20 3.42 -4.82 -18.45
N THR A 21 2.95 -4.38 -17.28
CA THR A 21 2.94 -2.95 -16.88
C THR A 21 4.33 -2.41 -16.56
N ILE A 22 5.26 -3.25 -16.08
CA ILE A 22 6.66 -2.84 -15.78
C ILE A 22 7.42 -2.37 -17.04
N THR A 23 6.98 -2.74 -18.25
CA THR A 23 7.71 -2.38 -19.48
C THR A 23 7.34 -0.99 -20.03
N MET A 24 6.25 -0.35 -19.60
CA MET A 24 5.78 0.92 -20.21
C MET A 24 5.99 2.19 -19.37
N VAL A 25 6.35 2.12 -18.08
CA VAL A 25 6.51 3.33 -17.25
C VAL A 25 7.89 4.02 -17.40
N LEU A 26 8.85 3.40 -18.09
CA LEU A 26 10.21 3.94 -18.27
C LEU A 26 10.36 4.99 -19.41
N ALA A 27 9.29 5.45 -20.06
CA ALA A 27 9.41 6.34 -21.23
C ALA A 27 8.80 7.74 -21.11
N ALA A 28 8.35 8.19 -19.93
CA ALA A 28 7.70 9.50 -19.79
C ALA A 28 8.11 10.29 -18.54
N ALA A 29 9.41 10.56 -18.35
CA ALA A 29 9.89 11.58 -17.42
C ALA A 29 11.27 12.12 -17.80
N CYS A 30 11.39 12.80 -18.94
CA CYS A 30 12.56 13.62 -19.27
C CYS A 30 12.13 14.84 -20.10
N SER A 31 11.77 15.94 -19.44
CA SER A 31 11.93 17.30 -20.01
C SER A 31 11.92 18.36 -18.89
N VAL A 32 13.12 18.75 -18.46
CA VAL A 32 13.35 20.00 -17.72
C VAL A 32 13.47 21.13 -18.75
N PRO A 33 12.83 22.31 -18.58
CA PRO A 33 13.13 23.48 -19.41
C PRO A 33 14.19 24.38 -18.74
N SER A 34 15.29 24.62 -19.45
CA SER A 34 16.28 25.66 -19.13
C SER A 34 15.94 26.99 -19.83
N GLU A 35 15.99 28.09 -19.09
CA GLU A 35 15.91 29.46 -19.62
C GLU A 35 17.13 29.85 -20.46
N THR A 36 16.95 30.64 -21.53
CA THR A 36 17.83 31.78 -21.90
C THR A 36 17.28 32.65 -23.05
N SER A 37 17.09 33.93 -22.72
CA SER A 37 17.37 35.19 -23.44
C SER A 37 17.77 35.22 -24.95
N HIS A 38 16.92 35.94 -25.72
CA HIS A 38 17.18 36.98 -26.76
C HIS A 38 18.35 36.89 -27.78
N GLY A 39 18.01 37.01 -29.09
CA GLY A 39 18.87 37.66 -30.10
C GLY A 39 18.68 37.29 -31.59
N GLY A 40 17.94 38.12 -32.35
CA GLY A 40 18.34 38.68 -33.67
C GLY A 40 18.54 37.85 -34.96
N GLU A 41 17.66 38.14 -35.95
CA GLU A 41 17.90 38.36 -37.41
C GLU A 41 18.02 37.23 -38.47
N LYS A 42 16.93 37.12 -39.27
CA LYS A 42 16.74 37.27 -40.74
C LYS A 42 17.49 36.44 -41.84
N LYS A 43 16.62 35.90 -42.74
CA LYS A 43 16.67 35.73 -44.23
C LYS A 43 17.56 34.60 -44.79
N GLU A 44 17.25 33.88 -45.88
CA GLU A 44 16.33 34.04 -47.03
C GLU A 44 16.09 32.67 -47.75
N ASN A 45 15.04 32.61 -48.57
CA ASN A 45 14.46 31.48 -49.34
C ASN A 45 15.37 30.75 -50.36
N VAL A 46 15.04 29.51 -50.75
CA VAL A 46 14.74 29.06 -52.14
C VAL A 46 13.82 27.82 -52.14
N SER A 47 12.90 27.80 -53.12
CA SER A 47 11.80 26.90 -53.50
C SER A 47 12.14 25.51 -54.03
N GLU A 48 11.18 24.57 -54.01
CA GLU A 48 10.66 23.88 -55.22
C GLU A 48 9.39 23.02 -54.96
N THR A 49 8.28 23.47 -55.58
CA THR A 49 7.19 22.76 -56.31
C THR A 49 6.34 21.60 -55.76
N GLU A 50 5.05 21.73 -56.11
CA GLU A 50 3.82 21.00 -55.75
C GLU A 50 3.62 19.62 -56.40
N SER A 51 2.85 18.77 -55.71
CA SER A 51 1.59 18.14 -56.19
C SER A 51 0.96 17.45 -54.96
N GLY A 52 -0.32 17.48 -54.61
CA GLY A 52 -1.56 17.91 -55.27
C GLY A 52 -2.61 16.82 -55.04
N TYR A 53 -3.49 16.95 -54.04
CA TYR A 53 -4.85 16.37 -54.00
C TYR A 53 -5.64 16.81 -52.74
N GLU A 54 -6.73 17.54 -52.94
CA GLU A 54 -7.86 17.71 -51.98
C GLU A 54 -9.01 16.77 -52.39
N PRO A 55 -9.83 16.28 -51.44
CA PRO A 55 -11.16 16.90 -51.20
C PRO A 55 -11.56 16.78 -49.69
N GLY A 56 -12.57 17.42 -49.10
CA GLY A 56 -13.74 18.19 -49.50
C GLY A 56 -14.74 18.11 -48.32
N GLU A 57 -15.41 19.22 -47.98
CA GLU A 57 -16.32 19.34 -46.82
C GLU A 57 -17.72 18.70 -47.00
N HIS A 58 -18.35 18.45 -45.84
CA HIS A 58 -19.78 18.26 -45.53
C HIS A 58 -20.38 16.85 -45.56
N ASP A 59 -20.80 16.37 -44.37
CA ASP A 59 -22.24 16.18 -44.08
C ASP A 59 -22.55 16.11 -42.57
N LYS A 60 -23.74 16.61 -42.20
CA LYS A 60 -24.29 16.74 -40.83
C LYS A 60 -24.82 15.41 -40.28
N PRO A 61 -24.95 15.25 -38.94
CA PRO A 61 -25.59 14.08 -38.34
C PRO A 61 -27.12 14.19 -38.33
N GLU A 62 -27.80 13.10 -38.69
CA GLU A 62 -29.25 12.90 -38.53
C GLU A 62 -29.57 12.39 -37.11
N GLU A 63 -30.57 13.01 -36.47
CA GLU A 63 -31.27 12.50 -35.29
C GLU A 63 -32.35 11.47 -35.69
N GLY A 64 -32.52 10.43 -34.87
CA GLY A 64 -33.75 9.64 -34.88
C GLY A 64 -33.79 8.45 -33.92
N GLY A 65 -34.56 8.59 -32.83
CA GLY A 65 -35.42 7.50 -32.33
C GLY A 65 -35.12 6.91 -30.95
N LYS A 66 -35.79 7.44 -29.93
CA LYS A 66 -35.91 6.92 -28.55
C LYS A 66 -36.61 5.55 -28.46
N ALA A 67 -36.22 4.76 -27.47
CA ALA A 67 -37.15 4.00 -26.62
C ALA A 67 -36.61 3.99 -25.18
N ASP A 68 -37.33 4.70 -24.31
CA ASP A 68 -37.19 4.80 -22.85
C ASP A 68 -38.08 3.73 -22.21
N THR A 69 -37.55 2.98 -21.23
CA THR A 69 -38.33 2.59 -20.06
C THR A 69 -37.41 2.40 -18.85
N GLY A 70 -37.33 3.44 -18.03
CA GLY A 70 -37.65 3.31 -16.61
C GLY A 70 -36.53 2.84 -15.68
N ASP A 71 -35.69 3.78 -15.26
CA ASP A 71 -35.19 3.79 -13.89
C ASP A 71 -35.21 5.25 -13.40
N LYS A 72 -36.38 5.70 -12.94
CA LYS A 72 -36.44 6.88 -12.08
C LYS A 72 -35.99 6.43 -10.70
N ALA A 73 -34.68 6.31 -10.52
CA ALA A 73 -34.10 6.21 -9.20
C ALA A 73 -34.38 7.53 -8.49
N GLU A 74 -35.09 7.42 -7.38
CA GLU A 74 -35.31 8.47 -6.40
C GLU A 74 -33.97 9.16 -6.11
N GLN A 75 -33.86 10.42 -6.52
CA GLN A 75 -32.86 11.34 -5.97
C GLN A 75 -33.28 11.61 -4.52
N GLU A 76 -32.95 10.69 -3.62
CA GLU A 76 -32.64 11.10 -2.26
C GLU A 76 -31.35 11.93 -2.35
N GLU A 77 -31.43 13.15 -1.85
CA GLU A 77 -30.40 14.19 -1.90
C GLU A 77 -29.23 13.76 -1.00
N SER A 78 -28.41 12.82 -1.49
CA SER A 78 -27.17 12.44 -0.82
C SER A 78 -26.26 13.66 -0.83
N LEU A 79 -25.76 14.09 0.32
CA LEU A 79 -24.80 15.18 0.40
C LEU A 79 -23.64 14.94 -0.57
N GLU A 80 -23.36 15.95 -1.40
CA GLU A 80 -22.24 15.93 -2.34
C GLU A 80 -20.93 15.82 -1.56
N GLY A 81 -19.98 14.99 -2.03
CA GLY A 81 -18.71 14.80 -1.30
C GLY A 81 -17.88 16.10 -1.19
N GLU A 82 -18.11 17.06 -2.09
CA GLU A 82 -17.57 18.41 -1.96
C GLU A 82 -18.06 19.09 -0.68
N ALA A 83 -19.36 19.06 -0.39
CA ALA A 83 -19.92 19.64 0.83
C ALA A 83 -19.37 18.97 2.09
N VAL A 84 -19.10 17.67 2.05
CA VAL A 84 -18.47 16.92 3.15
C VAL A 84 -17.04 17.40 3.38
N MET A 85 -16.24 17.55 2.32
CA MET A 85 -14.87 18.07 2.40
C MET A 85 -14.82 19.51 2.90
N GLU A 86 -15.79 20.35 2.51
CA GLU A 86 -15.89 21.73 2.96
C GLU A 86 -16.05 21.86 4.49
N LEU A 87 -16.64 20.87 5.18
CA LEU A 87 -16.71 20.85 6.65
C LEU A 87 -15.33 20.79 7.30
N CYS A 88 -14.32 20.29 6.58
CA CYS A 88 -12.96 20.12 7.07
C CYS A 88 -11.97 21.13 6.46
N ARG A 89 -12.46 22.13 5.73
CA ARG A 89 -11.64 23.13 5.02
C ARG A 89 -10.59 23.78 5.92
N ASP A 90 -10.99 24.26 7.10
CA ASP A 90 -10.09 24.92 8.05
C ASP A 90 -8.97 24.01 8.55
N ILE A 91 -9.24 22.71 8.76
CA ILE A 91 -8.19 21.73 9.12
C ILE A 91 -7.18 21.62 7.98
N TYR A 92 -7.66 21.47 6.74
CA TYR A 92 -6.77 21.34 5.59
C TYR A 92 -5.97 22.62 5.31
N GLU A 93 -6.58 23.79 5.43
CA GLU A 93 -5.91 25.09 5.27
C GLU A 93 -4.84 25.29 6.35
N GLU A 94 -5.15 25.02 7.63
CA GLU A 94 -4.19 25.10 8.72
C GLU A 94 -3.04 24.08 8.56
N ALA A 95 -3.34 22.85 8.18
CA ALA A 95 -2.33 21.81 7.93
C ALA A 95 -1.43 22.16 6.73
N ALA A 96 -1.99 22.77 5.69
CA ALA A 96 -1.21 23.25 4.54
C ALA A 96 -0.26 24.38 4.93
N GLU A 97 -0.73 25.34 5.74
CA GLU A 97 0.10 26.44 6.26
C GLU A 97 1.22 25.95 7.20
N ALA A 98 0.92 24.94 8.04
CA ALA A 98 1.86 24.34 8.96
C ALA A 98 2.81 23.31 8.31
N GLY A 99 2.52 22.86 7.08
CA GLY A 99 3.26 21.80 6.42
C GLY A 99 3.07 20.41 7.04
N THR A 100 1.91 20.18 7.67
CA THR A 100 1.58 18.95 8.41
C THR A 100 0.52 18.08 7.72
N LEU A 101 0.14 18.41 6.48
CA LEU A 101 -0.65 17.50 5.64
C LEU A 101 0.05 16.15 5.53
N GLY A 102 -0.70 15.05 5.66
CA GLY A 102 -0.13 13.70 5.76
C GLY A 102 0.08 13.20 7.17
N SER A 103 -0.01 14.05 8.20
CA SER A 103 0.15 13.63 9.59
C SER A 103 -1.08 12.88 10.12
N LEU A 104 -0.84 11.94 11.03
CA LEU A 104 -1.90 11.17 11.69
C LEU A 104 -2.86 12.10 12.45
N GLU A 105 -2.33 13.13 13.10
CA GLU A 105 -3.10 14.10 13.88
C GLU A 105 -4.09 14.88 13.00
N VAL A 106 -3.68 15.25 11.78
CA VAL A 106 -4.56 15.93 10.82
C VAL A 106 -5.65 14.97 10.33
N THR A 107 -5.29 13.75 9.95
CA THR A 107 -6.27 12.73 9.53
C THR A 107 -7.27 12.43 10.64
N GLU A 108 -6.81 12.29 11.88
CA GLU A 108 -7.65 12.06 13.05
C GLU A 108 -8.60 13.23 13.29
N ALA A 109 -8.12 14.48 13.18
CA ALA A 109 -8.95 15.66 13.31
C ALA A 109 -10.08 15.69 12.25
N VAL A 110 -9.78 15.32 11.00
CA VAL A 110 -10.78 15.21 9.92
C VAL A 110 -11.78 14.11 10.21
N VAL A 111 -11.33 12.89 10.52
CA VAL A 111 -12.20 11.75 10.84
C VAL A 111 -13.13 12.08 12.02
N ASN A 112 -12.60 12.63 13.10
CA ASN A 112 -13.37 13.03 14.27
C ASN A 112 -14.38 14.14 13.96
N ARG A 113 -14.01 15.11 13.11
CA ARG A 113 -14.95 16.16 12.69
C ARG A 113 -16.11 15.60 11.91
N LEU A 114 -15.85 14.73 10.94
CA LEU A 114 -16.88 14.06 10.16
C LEU A 114 -17.80 13.21 11.05
N GLY A 115 -17.22 12.47 12.00
CA GLY A 115 -17.97 11.74 13.03
C GLY A 115 -18.86 12.64 13.88
N GLY A 116 -18.36 13.81 14.30
CA GLY A 116 -19.12 14.83 15.04
C GLY A 116 -20.29 15.42 14.25
N HIS A 117 -20.24 15.34 12.91
CA HIS A 117 -21.35 15.68 12.01
C HIS A 117 -22.28 14.49 11.70
N GLY A 118 -22.05 13.32 12.30
CA GLY A 118 -22.87 12.12 12.14
C GLY A 118 -22.47 11.23 10.96
N TYR A 119 -21.36 11.51 10.28
CA TYR A 119 -20.88 10.64 9.20
C TYR A 119 -20.11 9.45 9.75
N THR A 120 -20.19 8.34 9.03
CA THR A 120 -19.29 7.19 9.24
C THR A 120 -18.00 7.43 8.47
N ALA A 121 -16.96 7.82 9.18
CA ALA A 121 -15.64 8.12 8.62
C ALA A 121 -14.55 7.24 9.23
N VAL A 122 -13.58 6.84 8.40
CA VAL A 122 -12.39 6.04 8.75
C VAL A 122 -11.19 6.58 7.96
N ASP A 123 -9.98 6.32 8.42
CA ASP A 123 -8.79 6.55 7.60
C ASP A 123 -8.49 5.36 6.70
N TRP A 124 -7.94 5.62 5.52
CA TRP A 124 -7.62 4.56 4.55
C TRP A 124 -6.56 3.59 5.08
N GLU A 125 -5.62 4.10 5.87
CA GLU A 125 -4.53 3.37 6.49
C GLU A 125 -4.96 2.54 7.72
N ASN A 126 -6.25 2.61 8.10
CA ASN A 126 -6.84 1.90 9.23
C ASN A 126 -6.09 2.13 10.57
N GLN A 127 -5.52 3.31 10.78
CA GLN A 127 -4.79 3.71 11.98
C GLN A 127 -5.63 4.51 12.98
N ILE A 128 -6.84 4.92 12.60
CA ILE A 128 -7.82 5.65 13.43
C ILE A 128 -9.10 4.81 13.52
N ASN A 129 -9.74 4.81 14.70
CA ASN A 129 -11.00 4.10 14.85
C ASN A 129 -12.10 4.77 14.01
N MET A 130 -12.86 3.94 13.27
CA MET A 130 -14.01 4.38 12.52
C MET A 130 -15.02 5.08 13.44
N THR A 131 -15.58 6.19 12.97
CA THR A 131 -16.68 6.90 13.62
C THR A 131 -18.01 6.27 13.22
N ASN A 132 -18.95 6.19 14.17
CA ASN A 132 -20.27 5.57 14.01
C ASN A 132 -20.24 4.14 13.38
N PRO A 133 -19.39 3.23 13.88
CA PRO A 133 -19.20 1.90 13.29
C PRO A 133 -20.45 1.02 13.38
N GLU A 134 -21.35 1.28 14.32
CA GLU A 134 -22.64 0.59 14.46
C GLU A 134 -23.50 0.69 13.20
N THR A 135 -23.44 1.81 12.50
CA THR A 135 -24.18 2.00 11.23
C THR A 135 -23.70 0.99 10.17
N VAL A 136 -22.40 0.68 10.16
CA VAL A 136 -21.82 -0.30 9.22
C VAL A 136 -22.14 -1.72 9.64
N MET A 137 -22.09 -2.00 10.95
CA MET A 137 -22.44 -3.31 11.48
C MET A 137 -23.92 -3.65 11.18
N GLU A 138 -24.84 -2.71 11.42
CA GLU A 138 -26.26 -2.86 11.08
C GLU A 138 -26.49 -3.05 9.57
N PHE A 139 -25.72 -2.36 8.72
CA PHE A 139 -25.75 -2.57 7.28
C PHE A 139 -25.30 -3.99 6.91
N CYS A 140 -24.21 -4.48 7.50
CA CYS A 140 -23.72 -5.84 7.26
C CYS A 140 -24.73 -6.90 7.70
N GLU A 141 -25.37 -6.74 8.86
CA GLU A 141 -26.49 -7.60 9.29
C GLU A 141 -27.64 -7.57 8.29
N SER A 142 -27.93 -6.41 7.71
CA SER A 142 -28.96 -6.27 6.67
C SER A 142 -28.59 -7.00 5.37
N VAL A 143 -27.31 -7.03 4.99
CA VAL A 143 -26.80 -7.82 3.86
C VAL A 143 -27.01 -9.32 4.13
N ASP A 144 -26.61 -9.80 5.32
CA ASP A 144 -26.74 -11.20 5.72
C ASP A 144 -28.21 -11.66 5.79
N GLU A 145 -29.13 -10.77 6.19
CA GLU A 145 -30.57 -11.02 6.26
C GLU A 145 -31.31 -10.71 4.95
N GLU A 146 -30.60 -10.38 3.87
CA GLU A 146 -31.13 -10.00 2.55
C GLU A 146 -32.13 -8.81 2.59
N ARG A 147 -32.06 -7.97 3.63
CA ARG A 147 -32.91 -6.80 3.81
C ARG A 147 -32.41 -5.65 2.95
N GLN A 148 -33.34 -4.80 2.50
CA GLN A 148 -32.98 -3.55 1.85
C GLN A 148 -32.37 -2.58 2.86
N ALA A 149 -31.17 -2.08 2.58
CA ALA A 149 -30.47 -1.09 3.39
C ALA A 149 -29.51 -0.26 2.53
N GLU A 150 -29.07 0.87 3.07
CA GLU A 150 -28.07 1.76 2.48
C GLU A 150 -27.12 2.29 3.56
N VAL A 151 -25.84 2.45 3.22
CA VAL A 151 -24.83 3.09 4.07
C VAL A 151 -23.88 3.95 3.23
N THR A 152 -23.42 5.06 3.82
CA THR A 152 -22.35 5.88 3.25
C THR A 152 -21.12 5.78 4.14
N LEU A 153 -19.98 5.40 3.55
CA LEU A 153 -18.68 5.30 4.22
C LEU A 153 -17.75 6.37 3.64
N LEU A 154 -17.05 7.08 4.51
CA LEU A 154 -16.06 8.08 4.12
C LEU A 154 -14.67 7.57 4.52
N ALA A 155 -13.83 7.25 3.54
CA ALA A 155 -12.45 6.88 3.77
C ALA A 155 -11.53 8.07 3.47
N ILE A 156 -10.76 8.49 4.47
CA ILE A 156 -9.85 9.64 4.39
C ILE A 156 -8.44 9.13 4.20
N ALA A 157 -7.81 9.47 3.08
CA ALA A 157 -6.40 9.18 2.87
C ALA A 157 -5.55 10.20 3.64
N SER A 158 -4.38 9.77 4.14
CA SER A 158 -3.39 10.67 4.77
C SER A 158 -3.04 11.88 3.89
N SER A 159 -3.04 11.72 2.56
CA SER A 159 -2.84 12.81 1.59
C SER A 159 -3.93 13.89 1.58
N GLY A 160 -5.02 13.72 2.34
CA GLY A 160 -6.18 14.61 2.39
C GLY A 160 -7.24 14.33 1.33
N GLY A 161 -7.11 13.23 0.58
CA GLY A 161 -8.16 12.76 -0.32
C GLY A 161 -9.33 12.14 0.44
N LEU A 162 -10.55 12.29 -0.09
CA LEU A 162 -11.75 11.61 0.39
C LEU A 162 -12.22 10.62 -0.66
N THR A 163 -12.38 9.37 -0.26
CA THR A 163 -13.13 8.36 -1.01
C THR A 163 -14.46 8.10 -0.31
N LYS A 164 -15.57 8.40 -0.99
CA LYS A 164 -16.92 8.12 -0.51
C LYS A 164 -17.45 6.86 -1.16
N TYR A 165 -17.85 5.89 -0.34
CA TYR A 165 -18.57 4.70 -0.79
C TYR A 165 -20.04 4.80 -0.39
N GLN A 166 -20.93 4.75 -1.37
CA GLN A 166 -22.37 4.57 -1.14
C GLN A 166 -22.72 3.13 -1.47
N CYS A 167 -23.05 2.36 -0.44
CA CYS A 167 -23.36 0.94 -0.56
C CYS A 167 -24.87 0.73 -0.37
N ARG A 168 -25.51 0.05 -1.32
CA ARG A 168 -26.93 -0.30 -1.23
C ARG A 168 -27.10 -1.79 -1.43
N THR A 169 -27.79 -2.43 -0.49
CA THR A 169 -28.14 -3.86 -0.60
C THR A 169 -29.64 -4.03 -0.84
N LYS A 170 -29.98 -5.01 -1.67
CA LYS A 170 -31.35 -5.47 -1.90
C LYS A 170 -31.32 -6.91 -2.41
N ASP A 171 -32.17 -7.78 -1.86
CA ASP A 171 -32.28 -9.19 -2.24
C ASP A 171 -30.91 -9.91 -2.22
N GLY A 172 -30.10 -9.63 -1.18
CA GLY A 172 -28.76 -10.21 -0.99
C GLY A 172 -27.69 -9.70 -1.96
N LYS A 173 -27.97 -8.68 -2.78
CA LYS A 173 -27.01 -8.09 -3.73
C LYS A 173 -26.65 -6.68 -3.32
N THR A 174 -25.35 -6.42 -3.16
CA THR A 174 -24.82 -5.10 -2.82
C THR A 174 -24.27 -4.39 -4.06
N THR A 175 -24.71 -3.16 -4.28
CA THR A 175 -24.13 -2.24 -5.26
C THR A 175 -23.33 -1.17 -4.53
N VAL A 176 -22.16 -0.83 -5.07
CA VAL A 176 -21.27 0.20 -4.54
C VAL A 176 -21.14 1.32 -5.58
N ILE A 177 -21.26 2.56 -5.12
CA ILE A 177 -20.86 3.75 -5.86
C ILE A 177 -19.67 4.34 -5.13
N ARG A 178 -18.52 4.39 -5.79
CA ARG A 178 -17.32 5.04 -5.27
C ARG A 178 -17.17 6.41 -5.93
N GLU A 179 -16.96 7.43 -5.11
CA GLU A 179 -16.66 8.80 -5.56
C GLU A 179 -15.40 9.30 -4.86
N ASP A 180 -14.42 9.74 -5.63
CA ASP A 180 -13.15 10.26 -5.11
C ASP A 180 -13.11 11.78 -5.22
N TYR A 181 -12.62 12.43 -4.17
CA TYR A 181 -12.52 13.86 -4.04
C TYR A 181 -11.13 14.24 -3.56
N GLN A 182 -10.61 15.34 -4.11
CA GLN A 182 -9.28 15.84 -3.77
C GLN A 182 -9.28 17.36 -3.70
N TRP A 183 -8.38 17.92 -2.90
CA TRP A 183 -8.15 19.35 -2.88
C TRP A 183 -7.20 19.76 -4.01
N LYS A 184 -7.68 20.59 -4.93
CA LYS A 184 -6.89 21.16 -6.03
C LYS A 184 -7.08 22.66 -6.07
N ASN A 185 -5.97 23.40 -6.07
CA ASN A 185 -5.97 24.87 -6.21
C ASN A 185 -6.91 25.61 -5.24
N GLY A 186 -7.01 25.16 -3.98
CA GLY A 186 -7.85 25.80 -2.97
C GLY A 186 -9.34 25.43 -3.04
N ARG A 187 -9.71 24.42 -3.84
CA ARG A 187 -11.08 23.93 -3.99
C ARG A 187 -11.13 22.40 -3.95
N CYS A 188 -12.21 21.86 -3.43
CA CYS A 188 -12.52 20.44 -3.57
C CYS A 188 -13.02 20.17 -4.99
N GLU A 189 -12.50 19.14 -5.65
CA GLU A 189 -12.95 18.68 -6.96
C GLU A 189 -13.17 17.17 -6.95
N GLN A 190 -14.25 16.70 -7.60
CA GLN A 190 -14.46 15.28 -7.84
C GLN A 190 -13.42 14.76 -8.85
N ALA A 191 -12.62 13.79 -8.41
CA ALA A 191 -11.56 13.15 -9.19
C ALA A 191 -12.08 11.95 -10.02
N GLY A 192 -13.09 11.24 -9.49
CA GLY A 192 -13.58 10.01 -10.09
C GLY A 192 -14.94 9.60 -9.55
N LYS A 193 -15.66 8.82 -10.36
CA LYS A 193 -16.91 8.17 -9.98
C LYS A 193 -17.06 6.86 -10.72
N ILE A 194 -17.20 5.77 -9.98
CA ILE A 194 -17.46 4.44 -10.53
C ILE A 194 -18.62 3.78 -9.80
N ARG A 195 -19.25 2.81 -10.46
CA ARG A 195 -20.35 2.01 -9.91
C ARG A 195 -20.16 0.56 -10.30
N TYR A 196 -20.29 -0.34 -9.34
CA TYR A 196 -20.18 -1.77 -9.56
C TYR A 196 -21.08 -2.56 -8.61
N ALA A 197 -21.40 -3.80 -9.00
CA ALA A 197 -21.95 -4.78 -8.07
C ALA A 197 -20.78 -5.42 -7.32
N ALA A 198 -20.91 -5.60 -6.01
CA ALA A 198 -19.88 -6.25 -5.22
C ALA A 198 -19.81 -7.75 -5.56
N ASP A 199 -18.67 -8.20 -6.07
CA ASP A 199 -18.36 -9.61 -6.28
C ASP A 199 -17.92 -10.27 -4.96
N THR A 200 -17.31 -9.48 -4.08
CA THR A 200 -16.92 -9.86 -2.72
C THR A 200 -17.54 -8.89 -1.73
N TRP A 201 -18.14 -9.42 -0.67
CA TRP A 201 -18.66 -8.65 0.46
C TRP A 201 -18.58 -9.51 1.72
N GLN A 202 -17.82 -9.08 2.72
CA GLN A 202 -17.63 -9.83 3.95
C GLN A 202 -17.35 -8.91 5.14
N TYR A 203 -18.13 -9.08 6.21
CA TYR A 203 -17.76 -8.60 7.53
C TYR A 203 -17.04 -9.71 8.30
N THR A 204 -15.78 -9.50 8.67
CA THR A 204 -14.92 -10.55 9.23
C THR A 204 -14.98 -10.58 10.76
N LYS A 205 -14.58 -11.71 11.35
CA LYS A 205 -14.49 -11.86 12.82
C LYS A 205 -13.42 -10.97 13.44
N GLU A 206 -12.41 -10.58 12.66
CA GLU A 206 -11.40 -9.59 13.05
C GLU A 206 -11.98 -8.16 13.06
N GLY A 207 -13.20 -7.97 12.55
CA GLY A 207 -13.92 -6.69 12.54
C GLY A 207 -13.54 -5.79 11.36
N TYR A 208 -13.23 -6.40 10.22
CA TYR A 208 -13.04 -5.71 8.94
C TYR A 208 -14.25 -5.87 8.05
N LEU A 209 -14.59 -4.82 7.30
CA LEU A 209 -15.46 -4.91 6.13
C LEU A 209 -14.58 -4.98 4.88
N LEU A 210 -14.66 -6.10 4.18
CA LEU A 210 -13.92 -6.40 2.95
C LEU A 210 -14.93 -6.45 1.80
N PHE A 211 -14.73 -5.63 0.78
CA PHE A 211 -15.59 -5.66 -0.39
C PHE A 211 -14.86 -5.24 -1.66
N GLY A 212 -15.34 -5.71 -2.80
CA GLY A 212 -14.85 -5.27 -4.09
C GLY A 212 -15.59 -5.91 -5.25
N GLY A 213 -15.31 -5.43 -6.46
CA GLY A 213 -15.90 -5.93 -7.68
C GLY A 213 -15.35 -5.26 -8.94
N SER A 214 -15.73 -5.83 -10.08
CA SER A 214 -15.36 -5.28 -11.39
C SER A 214 -16.21 -4.07 -11.77
N TYR A 215 -15.60 -3.07 -12.38
CA TYR A 215 -16.27 -1.95 -13.05
C TYR A 215 -15.85 -1.85 -14.52
N ASP A 216 -16.77 -1.38 -15.35
CA ASP A 216 -16.51 -1.15 -16.77
C ASP A 216 -15.83 0.22 -16.95
N SER A 217 -14.52 0.21 -17.13
CA SER A 217 -13.75 1.38 -17.60
C SER A 217 -13.15 1.09 -18.96
N LYS A 218 -13.46 1.98 -19.91
CA LYS A 218 -12.88 1.91 -21.26
C LYS A 218 -11.38 2.18 -21.21
N GLU A 219 -10.94 3.06 -20.32
CA GLU A 219 -9.54 3.42 -20.13
C GLU A 219 -8.71 2.23 -19.58
N ASP A 220 -9.15 1.58 -18.49
CA ASP A 220 -8.37 0.45 -17.94
C ASP A 220 -8.42 -0.76 -18.88
N TYR A 221 -9.55 -1.00 -19.54
CA TYR A 221 -9.65 -2.05 -20.54
C TYR A 221 -8.70 -1.83 -21.73
N VAL A 222 -8.49 -0.58 -22.16
CA VAL A 222 -7.53 -0.27 -23.23
C VAL A 222 -6.09 -0.49 -22.76
N LEU A 223 -5.76 -0.15 -21.52
CA LEU A 223 -4.40 -0.26 -20.98
C LEU A 223 -4.01 -1.68 -20.57
N THR A 224 -4.96 -2.44 -20.02
CA THR A 224 -4.69 -3.72 -19.35
C THR A 224 -5.37 -4.91 -20.03
N LEU A 225 -6.25 -4.66 -21.01
CA LEU A 225 -7.12 -5.68 -21.62
C LEU A 225 -8.01 -6.39 -20.58
N SER A 226 -8.32 -5.72 -19.47
CA SER A 226 -9.16 -6.23 -18.39
C SER A 226 -10.13 -5.18 -17.87
N GLU A 227 -11.24 -5.62 -17.30
CA GLU A 227 -12.16 -4.74 -16.57
C GLU A 227 -11.41 -4.13 -15.37
N GLY A 228 -11.72 -2.88 -15.05
CA GLY A 228 -11.22 -2.24 -13.84
C GLY A 228 -11.73 -2.99 -12.61
N TRP A 229 -10.94 -3.01 -11.55
CA TRP A 229 -11.29 -3.67 -10.30
C TRP A 229 -11.14 -2.66 -9.16
N ASP A 230 -12.15 -2.58 -8.30
CA ASP A 230 -12.13 -1.71 -7.11
C ASP A 230 -12.50 -2.52 -5.87
N GLY A 231 -12.01 -2.09 -4.73
CA GLY A 231 -12.32 -2.68 -3.45
C GLY A 231 -11.71 -1.91 -2.29
N ALA A 232 -12.09 -2.30 -1.08
CA ALA A 232 -11.54 -1.77 0.15
C ALA A 232 -11.54 -2.81 1.26
N ALA A 233 -10.61 -2.61 2.21
CA ALA A 233 -10.55 -3.32 3.47
C ALA A 233 -10.58 -2.29 4.61
N LEU A 234 -11.76 -2.09 5.20
CA LEU A 234 -11.98 -1.05 6.20
C LEU A 234 -12.15 -1.68 7.60
N ARG A 235 -11.37 -1.19 8.58
CA ARG A 235 -11.48 -1.60 9.98
C ARG A 235 -12.72 -0.96 10.60
N VAL A 236 -13.78 -1.74 10.79
CA VAL A 236 -15.05 -1.26 11.35
C VAL A 236 -15.06 -1.34 12.86
N GLN A 237 -14.70 -2.50 13.42
CA GLN A 237 -14.70 -2.65 14.87
C GLN A 237 -13.52 -1.86 15.47
N PRO A 238 -13.75 -1.08 16.54
CA PRO A 238 -12.68 -0.37 17.21
C PRO A 238 -11.58 -1.31 17.71
N LEU A 239 -10.34 -0.85 17.62
CA LEU A 239 -9.16 -1.48 18.19
C LEU A 239 -8.63 -0.62 19.34
N ASP A 240 -8.01 -1.25 20.33
CA ASP A 240 -7.36 -0.58 21.45
C ASP A 240 -6.26 0.39 20.96
N GLU A 241 -6.19 1.59 21.53
CA GLU A 241 -5.24 2.59 21.06
C GLU A 241 -3.79 2.15 21.30
N THR A 242 -3.51 1.44 22.40
CA THR A 242 -2.18 0.90 22.68
C THR A 242 -1.72 -0.07 21.59
N CYS A 243 -2.64 -0.90 21.07
CA CYS A 243 -2.34 -1.78 19.95
C CYS A 243 -1.98 -0.99 18.68
N ARG A 244 -2.70 0.10 18.41
CA ARG A 244 -2.42 0.98 17.25
C ARG A 244 -1.07 1.66 17.41
N GLU A 245 -0.79 2.20 18.60
CA GLU A 245 0.52 2.75 18.95
C GLU A 245 1.64 1.74 18.74
N TYR A 246 1.50 0.50 19.24
CA TYR A 246 2.50 -0.55 19.05
C TYR A 246 2.67 -0.95 17.59
N SER A 247 1.59 -0.96 16.80
CA SER A 247 1.69 -1.18 15.35
C SER A 247 2.56 -0.11 14.70
N ARG A 248 2.29 1.17 15.00
CA ARG A 248 3.01 2.34 14.47
C ARG A 248 4.46 2.41 14.94
N SER A 249 4.73 2.09 16.21
CA SER A 249 6.07 2.24 16.80
C SER A 249 6.97 1.05 16.51
N TYR A 250 6.44 -0.17 16.53
CA TYR A 250 7.27 -1.38 16.55
C TYR A 250 7.22 -2.20 15.27
N LEU A 251 6.19 -2.10 14.44
CA LEU A 251 6.03 -3.02 13.30
C LEU A 251 6.01 -2.29 11.96
N LEU A 252 5.16 -1.27 11.80
CA LEU A 252 4.99 -0.52 10.54
C LEU A 252 6.29 0.09 9.98
N PRO A 253 7.23 0.60 10.79
CA PRO A 253 8.49 1.14 10.25
C PRO A 253 9.32 0.11 9.48
N ILE A 254 9.23 -1.17 9.88
CA ILE A 254 9.93 -2.28 9.21
C ILE A 254 9.01 -2.91 8.16
N GLY A 255 7.77 -3.25 8.54
CA GLY A 255 6.79 -3.92 7.69
C GLY A 255 7.25 -5.32 7.26
N TYR A 256 6.52 -5.91 6.32
CA TYR A 256 6.85 -7.24 5.77
C TYR A 256 7.67 -7.19 4.48
N GLY A 257 7.79 -6.03 3.85
CA GLY A 257 8.44 -5.91 2.54
C GLY A 257 9.96 -5.95 2.61
N GLN A 258 10.57 -6.66 1.68
CA GLN A 258 12.01 -6.75 1.44
C GLN A 258 12.83 -7.18 2.67
N ASN A 259 12.20 -7.91 3.60
CA ASN A 259 12.85 -8.44 4.79
C ASN A 259 12.08 -9.63 5.36
N ASN A 260 12.75 -10.49 6.14
CA ASN A 260 12.11 -11.65 6.76
C ASN A 260 11.90 -11.53 8.28
N LEU A 261 12.06 -10.34 8.88
CA LEU A 261 12.04 -10.15 10.34
C LEU A 261 10.80 -10.72 11.02
N PHE A 262 9.64 -10.54 10.40
CA PHE A 262 8.35 -11.01 10.92
C PHE A 262 7.79 -12.21 10.16
N LEU A 263 8.54 -12.73 9.18
CA LEU A 263 8.15 -13.83 8.30
C LEU A 263 8.77 -15.16 8.70
N THR A 264 9.70 -15.15 9.66
CA THR A 264 10.42 -16.34 10.13
C THR A 264 10.48 -16.40 11.65
N ASP A 265 10.76 -17.60 12.17
CA ASP A 265 10.92 -17.87 13.59
C ASP A 265 12.38 -17.58 14.00
N TRP A 266 12.54 -16.76 15.04
CA TRP A 266 13.85 -16.45 15.61
C TRP A 266 13.72 -15.89 17.04
N SER A 267 14.81 -15.98 17.81
CA SER A 267 14.94 -15.40 19.15
C SER A 267 16.35 -14.87 19.40
N GLU A 268 16.55 -14.10 20.47
CA GLU A 268 17.87 -13.68 20.93
C GLU A 268 18.82 -14.85 21.25
N GLU A 269 18.28 -16.03 21.59
CA GLU A 269 19.09 -17.24 21.81
C GLU A 269 19.48 -17.91 20.49
N GLU A 270 18.59 -17.84 19.49
CA GLU A 270 18.76 -18.46 18.18
C GLU A 270 18.11 -17.59 17.11
N PHE A 271 18.94 -16.83 16.37
CA PHE A 271 18.46 -15.94 15.31
C PHE A 271 17.92 -16.68 14.08
N GLY A 272 17.89 -18.02 14.08
CA GLY A 272 17.23 -18.83 13.06
C GLY A 272 17.68 -18.46 11.63
N ALA A 273 16.69 -18.27 10.76
CA ALA A 273 16.86 -17.85 9.37
C ALA A 273 16.79 -16.32 9.17
N LEU A 274 16.85 -15.52 10.25
CA LEU A 274 16.79 -14.07 10.15
C LEU A 274 17.96 -13.53 9.32
N ASP A 275 17.66 -12.75 8.29
CA ASP A 275 18.66 -12.14 7.43
C ASP A 275 19.07 -10.76 7.95
N PHE A 276 20.31 -10.65 8.44
CA PHE A 276 20.83 -9.40 9.00
C PHE A 276 21.12 -8.32 7.96
N TYR A 277 21.25 -8.66 6.67
CA TYR A 277 21.35 -7.65 5.61
C TYR A 277 20.00 -7.04 5.29
N ASP A 278 18.93 -7.83 5.31
CA ASP A 278 17.56 -7.30 5.24
C ASP A 278 17.23 -6.39 6.43
N VAL A 279 17.56 -6.84 7.63
CA VAL A 279 17.41 -6.03 8.84
C VAL A 279 18.22 -4.73 8.72
N PHE A 280 19.46 -4.80 8.22
CA PHE A 280 20.28 -3.62 7.99
C PHE A 280 19.60 -2.64 7.03
N ASP A 281 19.04 -3.10 5.91
CA ASP A 281 18.37 -2.25 4.92
C ASP A 281 17.16 -1.52 5.50
N ARG A 282 16.39 -2.19 6.37
CA ARG A 282 15.22 -1.59 7.02
C ARG A 282 15.59 -0.66 8.18
N LEU A 283 16.61 -1.01 8.97
CA LEU A 283 17.01 -0.24 10.15
C LEU A 283 17.92 0.94 9.83
N TYR A 284 18.71 0.88 8.76
CA TYR A 284 19.68 1.92 8.45
C TYR A 284 19.04 3.31 8.30
N PRO A 285 17.91 3.50 7.57
CA PRO A 285 17.24 4.79 7.53
C PRO A 285 16.72 5.27 8.88
N ILE A 286 16.31 4.34 9.75
CA ILE A 286 15.78 4.64 11.08
C ILE A 286 16.92 5.09 12.01
N VAL A 287 18.06 4.40 11.99
CA VAL A 287 19.22 4.67 12.85
C VAL A 287 20.02 5.89 12.37
N LYS A 288 20.19 6.05 11.06
CA LYS A 288 21.05 7.09 10.47
C LYS A 288 20.29 8.31 9.96
N GLY A 289 18.96 8.23 9.82
CA GLY A 289 18.14 9.32 9.28
C GLY A 289 18.39 9.59 7.79
N GLN A 290 18.99 8.65 7.06
CA GLN A 290 19.33 8.77 5.63
C GLN A 290 19.14 7.44 4.92
N PRO A 291 18.80 7.42 3.62
CA PRO A 291 18.66 6.17 2.86
C PRO A 291 19.98 5.40 2.83
N VAL A 292 19.89 4.08 2.65
CA VAL A 292 21.06 3.21 2.48
C VAL A 292 21.91 3.70 1.30
N PRO A 293 23.21 3.98 1.49
CA PRO A 293 24.06 4.52 0.43
C PRO A 293 24.50 3.45 -0.58
N TYR A 294 24.38 2.18 -0.23
CA TYR A 294 24.77 1.02 -1.02
C TYR A 294 23.59 0.56 -1.90
N LYS A 295 23.58 0.98 -3.17
CA LYS A 295 22.46 0.76 -4.10
C LYS A 295 22.80 -0.29 -5.14
N ALA A 296 21.78 -0.98 -5.64
CA ALA A 296 21.93 -1.81 -6.83
C ALA A 296 22.43 -0.97 -8.02
N ASP A 297 23.13 -1.60 -8.96
CA ASP A 297 23.57 -0.94 -10.17
C ASP A 297 22.36 -0.52 -11.02
N GLU A 298 22.47 0.58 -11.76
CA GLU A 298 21.41 1.02 -12.69
C GLU A 298 21.20 0.00 -13.82
N ASN A 299 22.24 -0.74 -14.17
CA ASN A 299 22.13 -1.88 -15.08
C ASN A 299 21.72 -3.13 -14.32
N LEU A 300 20.48 -3.56 -14.54
CA LEU A 300 19.87 -4.73 -13.89
C LEU A 300 20.60 -6.07 -14.11
N ASN A 301 21.58 -6.13 -15.02
CA ASN A 301 22.40 -7.31 -15.28
C ASN A 301 23.75 -7.28 -14.57
N ILE A 302 24.04 -6.25 -13.77
CA ILE A 302 25.28 -6.11 -13.01
C ILE A 302 24.93 -6.22 -11.53
N GLY A 303 25.49 -7.24 -10.88
CA GLY A 303 25.38 -7.37 -9.44
C GLY A 303 26.34 -6.40 -8.76
N ALA A 304 25.81 -5.50 -7.93
CA ALA A 304 26.62 -4.61 -7.12
C ALA A 304 27.08 -5.30 -5.84
N GLU A 305 28.33 -5.08 -5.44
CA GLU A 305 28.90 -5.58 -4.19
C GLU A 305 29.69 -4.48 -3.50
N TYR A 306 29.54 -4.38 -2.18
CA TYR A 306 30.17 -3.39 -1.33
C TYR A 306 30.84 -4.05 -0.13
N GLN A 307 31.75 -3.30 0.49
CA GLN A 307 32.37 -3.63 1.76
C GLN A 307 31.92 -2.60 2.80
N ILE A 308 31.00 -3.00 3.67
CA ILE A 308 30.45 -2.12 4.72
C ILE A 308 31.39 -2.15 5.92
N PRO A 309 31.83 -0.99 6.45
CA PRO A 309 32.63 -0.95 7.68
C PRO A 309 31.94 -1.67 8.83
N ALA A 310 32.68 -2.51 9.57
CA ALA A 310 32.07 -3.31 10.63
C ALA A 310 31.38 -2.46 11.70
N GLU A 311 31.98 -1.33 12.07
CA GLU A 311 31.37 -0.37 13.00
C GLU A 311 30.00 0.11 12.54
N GLU A 312 29.82 0.33 11.24
CA GLU A 312 28.56 0.82 10.66
C GLU A 312 27.48 -0.25 10.71
N PHE A 313 27.78 -1.46 10.22
CA PHE A 313 26.86 -2.59 10.19
C PHE A 313 26.47 -3.06 11.60
N GLU A 314 27.47 -3.28 12.46
CA GLU A 314 27.27 -3.73 13.85
C GLU A 314 26.47 -2.71 14.67
N THR A 315 26.69 -1.41 14.48
CA THR A 315 25.93 -0.37 15.20
C THR A 315 24.46 -0.37 14.81
N VAL A 316 24.16 -0.53 13.52
CA VAL A 316 22.76 -0.56 13.04
C VAL A 316 22.04 -1.77 13.60
N ALA A 317 22.64 -2.97 13.52
CA ALA A 317 22.04 -4.18 14.09
C ALA A 317 21.86 -4.09 15.61
N ALA A 318 22.92 -3.69 16.34
CA ALA A 318 22.89 -3.62 17.81
C ALA A 318 21.93 -2.55 18.36
N SER A 319 21.49 -1.59 17.54
CA SER A 319 20.51 -0.57 17.94
C SER A 319 19.14 -1.17 18.27
N TYR A 320 18.77 -2.29 17.62
CA TYR A 320 17.45 -2.92 17.77
C TYR A 320 17.50 -4.40 18.14
N PHE A 321 18.68 -5.00 18.25
CA PHE A 321 18.87 -6.40 18.64
C PHE A 321 19.92 -6.50 19.74
N ALA A 322 19.69 -7.37 20.72
CA ALA A 322 20.71 -7.75 21.69
C ALA A 322 21.61 -8.86 21.11
N ILE A 323 22.33 -8.53 20.04
CA ILE A 323 23.29 -9.42 19.38
C ILE A 323 24.72 -8.97 19.66
N ASP A 324 25.61 -9.92 19.93
CA ASP A 324 27.03 -9.63 20.05
C ASP A 324 27.72 -9.60 18.67
N LYS A 325 28.90 -8.97 18.62
CA LYS A 325 29.60 -8.75 17.36
C LYS A 325 30.12 -10.06 16.79
N GLU A 326 30.56 -10.96 17.67
CA GLU A 326 31.08 -12.27 17.33
C GLU A 326 30.02 -13.13 16.61
N GLU A 327 28.81 -13.24 17.17
CA GLU A 327 27.67 -13.94 16.58
C GLU A 327 27.27 -13.30 15.25
N LEU A 328 27.22 -11.96 15.17
CA LEU A 328 26.91 -11.27 13.92
C LEU A 328 27.95 -11.57 12.83
N ARG A 329 29.24 -11.63 13.17
CA ARG A 329 30.33 -11.98 12.24
C ARG A 329 30.30 -13.42 11.80
N GLU A 330 29.89 -14.35 12.67
CA GLU A 330 29.78 -15.78 12.32
C GLU A 330 28.61 -16.06 11.38
N ARG A 331 27.53 -15.27 11.46
CA ARG A 331 26.32 -15.45 10.63
C ARG A 331 26.34 -14.75 9.29
N THR A 332 27.23 -13.77 9.12
CA THR A 332 27.25 -12.92 7.93
C THR A 332 28.61 -13.00 7.24
N ALA A 333 28.73 -12.39 6.06
CA ALA A 333 29.95 -12.44 5.26
C ALA A 333 31.01 -11.43 5.76
N TYR A 334 31.47 -11.59 7.00
CA TYR A 334 32.53 -10.77 7.59
C TYR A 334 33.90 -11.08 6.97
N VAL A 335 34.66 -10.03 6.67
CA VAL A 335 36.02 -10.07 6.12
C VAL A 335 36.99 -9.51 7.18
N PRO A 336 37.64 -10.38 7.98
CA PRO A 336 38.50 -9.95 9.08
C PRO A 336 39.69 -9.08 8.66
N GLU A 337 40.23 -9.32 7.46
CA GLU A 337 41.40 -8.63 6.93
C GLU A 337 41.13 -7.13 6.73
N ASP A 338 39.92 -6.81 6.28
CA ASP A 338 39.51 -5.44 5.95
C ASP A 338 38.65 -4.83 7.06
N GLY A 339 38.16 -5.64 8.00
CA GLY A 339 37.26 -5.19 9.06
C GLY A 339 35.90 -4.75 8.52
N THR A 340 35.40 -5.44 7.51
CA THR A 340 34.18 -5.11 6.77
C THR A 340 33.26 -6.30 6.60
N TYR A 341 32.01 -6.04 6.22
CA TYR A 341 31.07 -7.05 5.78
C TYR A 341 30.88 -6.94 4.27
N ARG A 342 30.99 -8.07 3.56
CA ARG A 342 30.59 -8.15 2.16
C ARG A 342 29.08 -7.98 2.10
N TYR A 343 28.61 -7.02 1.34
CA TYR A 343 27.20 -6.64 1.25
C TYR A 343 26.77 -6.53 -0.20
N ARG A 344 25.57 -7.05 -0.49
CA ARG A 344 24.92 -6.96 -1.80
C ARG A 344 23.54 -6.35 -1.57
N PRO A 345 23.20 -5.22 -2.23
CA PRO A 345 21.84 -4.70 -2.17
C PRO A 345 20.89 -5.62 -2.94
N ARG A 346 19.63 -5.70 -2.49
CA ARG A 346 18.58 -6.43 -3.22
C ARG A 346 18.45 -5.91 -4.66
N GLY A 347 18.48 -6.83 -5.62
CA GLY A 347 18.35 -6.55 -7.05
C GLY A 347 16.93 -6.74 -7.59
N PHE A 348 16.82 -6.69 -8.91
CA PHE A 348 15.55 -6.88 -9.63
C PHE A 348 14.89 -8.25 -9.33
N TYR A 349 15.69 -9.29 -9.13
CA TYR A 349 15.21 -10.66 -8.87
C TYR A 349 14.82 -10.92 -7.40
N GLU A 350 15.09 -9.97 -6.50
CA GLU A 350 14.81 -10.05 -5.05
C GLU A 350 13.82 -8.95 -4.64
N SER A 351 13.02 -8.49 -5.61
CA SER A 351 12.01 -7.46 -5.43
C SER A 351 10.66 -8.07 -5.09
N ASP A 352 10.10 -7.63 -3.97
CA ASP A 352 8.74 -7.95 -3.57
C ASP A 352 7.72 -7.25 -4.46
N TYR A 353 6.49 -7.76 -4.41
CA TYR A 353 5.33 -7.07 -4.97
C TYR A 353 5.09 -5.75 -4.23
N SER A 354 4.52 -4.74 -4.90
CA SER A 354 4.28 -3.43 -4.25
C SER A 354 3.16 -3.49 -3.21
N ASP A 355 2.09 -4.24 -3.53
CA ASP A 355 0.91 -4.35 -2.68
C ASP A 355 1.01 -5.60 -1.80
N ILE A 356 1.50 -5.41 -0.58
CA ILE A 356 1.76 -6.47 0.40
C ILE A 356 0.88 -6.30 1.65
N PRO A 357 0.77 -7.33 2.49
CA PRO A 357 0.10 -7.19 3.78
C PRO A 357 0.76 -6.12 4.65
N PHE A 358 0.01 -5.59 5.63
CA PHE A 358 0.55 -4.75 6.70
C PHE A 358 0.30 -5.37 8.08
N PRO A 359 1.19 -5.15 9.05
CA PRO A 359 1.01 -5.65 10.41
C PRO A 359 -0.03 -4.82 11.19
N GLU A 360 -1.03 -5.49 11.78
CA GLU A 360 -1.93 -4.93 12.79
C GLU A 360 -1.74 -5.68 14.11
N VAL A 361 -1.26 -5.01 15.15
CA VAL A 361 -1.28 -5.57 16.51
C VAL A 361 -2.73 -5.65 16.95
N THR A 362 -3.22 -6.85 17.25
CA THR A 362 -4.60 -7.06 17.68
C THR A 362 -4.73 -7.23 19.18
N ASN A 363 -3.64 -7.63 19.84
CA ASN A 363 -3.58 -7.81 21.28
C ASN A 363 -2.12 -7.72 21.77
N TYR A 364 -1.93 -7.52 23.07
CA TYR A 364 -0.60 -7.54 23.68
C TYR A 364 -0.63 -8.10 25.11
N THR A 365 0.54 -8.42 25.63
CA THR A 365 0.74 -8.84 27.03
C THR A 365 2.04 -8.25 27.55
N GLU A 366 1.95 -7.52 28.65
CA GLU A 366 3.13 -7.07 29.41
C GLU A 366 3.64 -8.21 30.28
N ASN A 367 4.90 -8.58 30.09
CA ASN A 367 5.54 -9.66 30.82
C ASN A 367 6.19 -9.16 32.12
N ALA A 368 6.37 -10.07 33.07
CA ALA A 368 6.95 -9.74 34.37
C ALA A 368 8.42 -9.27 34.30
N ASP A 369 9.12 -9.58 33.21
CA ASP A 369 10.49 -9.14 32.94
C ASP A 369 10.59 -7.77 32.26
N GLY A 370 9.44 -7.12 32.01
CA GLY A 370 9.36 -5.81 31.37
C GLY A 370 9.31 -5.85 29.84
N THR A 371 9.36 -7.04 29.23
CA THR A 371 9.11 -7.18 27.78
C THR A 371 7.61 -7.13 27.47
N ILE A 372 7.28 -6.87 26.21
CA ILE A 372 5.90 -6.82 25.71
C ILE A 372 5.77 -7.85 24.60
N THR A 373 4.84 -8.79 24.75
CA THR A 373 4.47 -9.72 23.67
C THR A 373 3.32 -9.12 22.87
N LEU A 374 3.51 -8.95 21.57
CA LEU A 374 2.53 -8.47 20.61
C LEU A 374 1.94 -9.65 19.84
N PHE A 375 0.63 -9.66 19.65
CA PHE A 375 -0.08 -10.58 18.77
C PHE A 375 -0.51 -9.82 17.52
N VAL A 376 -0.07 -10.27 16.36
CA VAL A 376 -0.14 -9.49 15.12
C VAL A 376 -0.87 -10.29 14.05
N ASN A 377 -1.81 -9.63 13.38
CA ASN A 377 -2.41 -10.13 12.14
C ASN A 377 -1.77 -9.39 10.96
N ALA A 378 -1.40 -10.15 9.93
CA ALA A 378 -1.04 -9.59 8.63
C ALA A 378 -2.32 -9.35 7.83
N VAL A 379 -2.74 -8.08 7.72
CA VAL A 379 -3.94 -7.68 6.99
C VAL A 379 -3.55 -7.47 5.54
N TYR A 380 -4.23 -8.16 4.61
CA TYR A 380 -3.95 -8.08 3.18
C TYR A 380 -5.17 -7.59 2.39
N PRO A 381 -5.29 -6.26 2.17
CA PRO A 381 -6.41 -5.68 1.43
C PRO A 381 -6.59 -6.25 0.01
N GLU A 382 -5.51 -6.41 -0.76
CA GLU A 382 -5.57 -6.85 -2.17
C GLU A 382 -6.07 -8.29 -2.37
N GLU A 383 -5.84 -9.14 -1.37
CA GLU A 383 -6.32 -10.52 -1.33
C GLU A 383 -7.61 -10.66 -0.51
N TYR A 384 -8.20 -9.56 -0.06
CA TYR A 384 -9.42 -9.55 0.77
C TYR A 384 -9.28 -10.46 1.99
N ALA A 385 -8.14 -10.39 2.68
CA ALA A 385 -7.88 -11.14 3.89
C ALA A 385 -7.64 -10.20 5.08
N SER A 386 -8.54 -10.23 6.06
CA SER A 386 -8.33 -9.51 7.33
C SER A 386 -7.24 -10.15 8.21
N CYS A 387 -6.78 -11.35 7.84
CA CYS A 387 -5.67 -12.06 8.46
C CYS A 387 -5.14 -13.10 7.47
N ALA A 388 -4.16 -12.71 6.65
CA ALA A 388 -3.47 -13.63 5.74
C ALA A 388 -2.58 -14.62 6.52
N PHE A 389 -1.91 -14.12 7.55
CA PHE A 389 -1.20 -14.92 8.55
C PHE A 389 -1.12 -14.13 9.86
N SER A 390 -0.60 -14.78 10.90
CA SER A 390 -0.41 -14.14 12.21
C SER A 390 0.94 -14.53 12.79
N HIS A 391 1.52 -13.65 13.58
CA HIS A 391 2.76 -13.90 14.29
C HIS A 391 2.69 -13.27 15.68
N LYS A 392 3.60 -13.69 16.56
CA LYS A 392 3.83 -13.03 17.83
C LYS A 392 5.25 -12.48 17.87
N THR A 393 5.40 -11.24 18.31
CA THR A 393 6.70 -10.57 18.38
C THR A 393 6.91 -10.08 19.81
N VAL A 394 8.10 -10.31 20.37
CA VAL A 394 8.45 -9.84 21.71
C VAL A 394 9.36 -8.62 21.59
N ILE A 395 8.99 -7.55 22.27
CA ILE A 395 9.69 -6.27 22.29
C ILE A 395 10.23 -6.02 23.70
N ARG A 396 11.46 -5.51 23.79
CA ARG A 396 12.05 -4.98 25.02
C ARG A 396 12.12 -3.45 24.94
N PRO A 397 11.25 -2.72 25.64
CA PRO A 397 11.40 -1.28 25.80
C PRO A 397 12.70 -0.93 26.52
N LEU A 398 13.37 0.14 26.09
CA LEU A 398 14.59 0.66 26.70
C LEU A 398 14.30 1.93 27.50
N SER A 399 15.14 2.21 28.50
CA SER A 399 14.95 3.37 29.39
C SER A 399 15.11 4.74 28.72
N ASP A 400 15.75 4.77 27.56
CA ASP A 400 15.97 5.99 26.76
C ASP A 400 14.83 6.26 25.75
N GLY A 401 13.78 5.44 25.78
CA GLY A 401 12.64 5.52 24.84
C GLY A 401 12.83 4.70 23.57
N GLY A 402 13.99 4.05 23.38
CA GLY A 402 14.20 3.06 22.33
C GLY A 402 13.56 1.70 22.66
N PHE A 403 13.78 0.72 21.79
CA PHE A 403 13.35 -0.66 22.01
C PHE A 403 14.24 -1.64 21.25
N GLN A 404 14.16 -2.92 21.61
CA GLN A 404 14.79 -4.02 20.88
C GLN A 404 13.78 -5.12 20.56
N TYR A 405 13.96 -5.80 19.43
CA TYR A 405 13.25 -7.03 19.12
C TYR A 405 13.95 -8.20 19.83
N VAL A 406 13.17 -9.01 20.53
CA VAL A 406 13.66 -10.16 21.31
C VAL A 406 13.40 -11.48 20.60
N SER A 407 12.24 -11.60 19.95
CA SER A 407 11.89 -12.79 19.17
C SER A 407 10.72 -12.53 18.23
N ASN A 408 10.60 -13.36 17.21
CA ASN A 408 9.40 -13.50 16.40
C ASN A 408 9.04 -14.99 16.23
N GLU A 409 7.74 -15.30 16.24
CA GLU A 409 7.24 -16.64 15.94
C GLU A 409 5.99 -16.52 15.07
N VAL A 410 6.02 -17.14 13.89
CA VAL A 410 4.88 -17.26 12.99
C VAL A 410 3.92 -18.30 13.56
N LEU A 411 2.67 -17.89 13.76
CA LEU A 411 1.67 -18.75 14.39
C LEU A 411 1.08 -19.72 13.35
N PRO A 412 0.95 -21.03 13.68
CA PRO A 412 0.36 -22.00 12.78
C PRO A 412 -1.10 -21.66 12.42
N SER A 413 -1.38 -21.50 11.13
CA SER A 413 -2.74 -21.29 10.60
C SER A 413 -3.40 -22.59 10.10
N GLY A 414 -2.65 -23.70 10.08
CA GLY A 414 -3.08 -24.97 9.48
C GLY A 414 -2.91 -25.03 7.95
N GLN A 415 -2.39 -23.97 7.35
CA GLN A 415 -1.97 -23.89 5.95
C GLN A 415 -0.50 -23.45 5.90
N GLU A 416 0.19 -23.78 4.81
CA GLU A 416 1.52 -23.24 4.55
C GLU A 416 1.43 -21.73 4.31
N LEU A 417 2.45 -21.01 4.75
CA LEU A 417 2.50 -19.55 4.64
C LEU A 417 2.66 -19.16 3.16
N ASP A 418 1.60 -18.61 2.56
CA ASP A 418 1.60 -18.18 1.15
C ASP A 418 2.23 -16.78 1.02
N LEU A 419 3.56 -16.75 0.92
CA LEU A 419 4.36 -15.53 0.75
C LEU A 419 4.72 -15.27 -0.72
N TRP A 420 3.80 -15.52 -1.66
CA TRP A 420 4.09 -15.35 -3.10
C TRP A 420 4.57 -13.95 -3.50
N TRP A 421 4.26 -12.94 -2.69
CA TRP A 421 4.65 -11.54 -2.88
C TRP A 421 6.05 -11.23 -2.33
N HIS A 422 6.66 -12.17 -1.58
CA HIS A 422 7.98 -12.02 -0.97
C HIS A 422 9.05 -12.84 -1.71
N SER A 423 10.26 -12.27 -1.83
CA SER A 423 11.44 -13.00 -2.29
C SER A 423 12.55 -12.97 -1.24
N GLU A 424 13.14 -14.13 -0.94
CA GLU A 424 14.36 -14.21 -0.13
C GLU A 424 15.56 -13.59 -0.87
N ARG A 425 16.62 -13.27 -0.13
CA ARG A 425 17.88 -12.87 -0.77
C ARG A 425 18.48 -14.04 -1.54
N LEU A 426 19.10 -13.73 -2.67
CA LEU A 426 19.83 -14.71 -3.46
C LEU A 426 20.97 -15.29 -2.63
N THR A 427 21.10 -16.61 -2.69
CA THR A 427 22.31 -17.28 -2.22
C THR A 427 23.52 -16.85 -3.05
N GLU A 428 24.72 -17.12 -2.53
CA GLU A 428 25.96 -16.85 -3.26
C GLU A 428 25.94 -17.52 -4.65
N GLU A 429 25.52 -18.79 -4.73
CA GLU A 429 25.45 -19.55 -5.98
C GLU A 429 24.45 -18.93 -6.98
N GLU A 430 23.24 -18.58 -6.54
CA GLU A 430 22.23 -17.97 -7.41
C GLU A 430 22.66 -16.59 -7.91
N TRP A 431 23.33 -15.81 -7.04
CA TRP A 431 23.85 -14.50 -7.42
C TRP A 431 24.97 -14.62 -8.47
N GLU A 432 25.90 -15.58 -8.30
CA GLU A 432 26.94 -15.85 -9.29
C GLU A 432 26.34 -16.28 -10.63
N GLU A 433 25.35 -17.18 -10.63
CA GLU A 433 24.68 -17.65 -11.86
C GLU A 433 23.98 -16.51 -12.62
N LEU A 434 23.41 -15.53 -11.91
CA LEU A 434 22.69 -14.41 -12.51
C LEU A 434 23.64 -13.29 -12.99
N TYR A 435 24.70 -13.00 -12.24
CA TYR A 435 25.49 -11.79 -12.41
C TYR A 435 26.94 -12.02 -12.88
N LEU A 436 27.45 -13.25 -12.81
CA LEU A 436 28.81 -13.62 -13.21
C LEU A 436 28.81 -14.78 -14.24
N PRO A 437 28.49 -14.50 -15.52
CA PRO A 437 28.41 -15.52 -16.58
C PRO A 437 29.76 -16.13 -17.02
#